data_AF-A0AA41S474-F1
#
_entry.id   AF-A0AA41S474-F1
#
_cell.length_a   1.000
_cell.length_b   1.000
_cell.length_c   1.000
_cell.angle_alpha   90.00
_cell.angle_beta   90.00
_cell.angle_gamma   90.00
#
_symmetry.space_group_name_H-M   'P 1'
#
loop_
_entity.id
_entity.type
_entity.pdbx_description
1 polymer ?
#
loop_
_entity_poly.entity_id
_entity_poly.type
_entity_poly.pdbx_seq_one_letter_code
_entity_poly.pdbx_strand_id
1 'polypeptide(L)'
;MDELIVDGANGVGGEKLEVVKKTLSSLVIQVRNSGKEGEGVLNHGVGADFVQKEKIVPAGFGQIDVGKRCVSLDGDADRFVYFQVLPGSSNKIELVDGDKILSLFALFIKQQLTILDKEDGHQVHLGIVQTAYANGASTDYLKKLGLEVALTPTGVKYLHEKAHEYDVGIYFEANGHGTILFSASFLSYLETRNKELVSAPEGLEHQLSVKRLLAVRELINQAVGDALSGVLLVEVILRHMGWSIQRWSELYRDLPSRQLKVCKLFIP
;
A
#
# COMPACT_ATOMS: atom_id res chain seq x y z
N MET A 1 12.84 -17.89 -1.23
CA MET A 1 12.32 -16.53 -1.42
C MET A 1 10.87 -16.68 -1.79
N ASP A 2 9.97 -16.05 -1.04
CA ASP A 2 8.55 -16.19 -1.30
C ASP A 2 8.17 -15.43 -2.57
N GLU A 3 7.47 -16.11 -3.47
CA GLU A 3 6.96 -15.59 -4.73
C GLU A 3 5.77 -14.63 -4.49
N LEU A 4 5.78 -13.48 -5.16
CA LEU A 4 4.64 -12.57 -5.26
C LEU A 4 3.89 -12.88 -6.57
N ILE A 5 2.59 -13.13 -6.48
CA ILE A 5 1.73 -13.31 -7.65
C ILE A 5 0.94 -12.03 -7.88
N VAL A 6 1.01 -11.50 -9.10
CA VAL A 6 0.41 -10.24 -9.47
C VAL A 6 -0.62 -10.46 -10.57
N ASP A 7 -1.85 -10.06 -10.31
CA ASP A 7 -2.91 -9.91 -11.29
C ASP A 7 -2.79 -8.53 -11.95
N GLY A 8 -2.38 -8.50 -13.21
CA GLY A 8 -2.21 -7.28 -14.00
C GLY A 8 -3.51 -6.71 -14.58
N ALA A 9 -4.68 -7.27 -14.22
CA ALA A 9 -6.00 -6.84 -14.67
C ALA A 9 -6.24 -6.86 -16.18
N ASN A 10 -5.39 -7.55 -16.94
CA ASN A 10 -5.26 -7.45 -18.40
C ASN A 10 -5.03 -5.99 -18.87
N GLY A 11 -4.40 -5.18 -18.02
CA GLY A 11 -4.12 -3.77 -18.24
C GLY A 11 -2.63 -3.48 -18.47
N VAL A 12 -2.32 -2.21 -18.70
CA VAL A 12 -0.96 -1.76 -19.05
C VAL A 12 0.04 -2.01 -17.91
N GLY A 13 -0.43 -2.02 -16.66
CA GLY A 13 0.39 -2.31 -15.49
C GLY A 13 1.05 -3.69 -15.55
N GLY A 14 0.34 -4.71 -16.04
CA GLY A 14 0.86 -6.06 -16.20
C GLY A 14 2.06 -6.10 -17.16
N GLU A 15 1.93 -5.45 -18.33
CA GLU A 15 3.01 -5.35 -19.31
C GLU A 15 4.22 -4.59 -18.76
N LYS A 16 4.01 -3.48 -18.03
CA LYS A 16 5.11 -2.71 -17.45
C LYS A 16 5.81 -3.47 -16.33
N LEU A 17 5.07 -4.21 -15.52
CA LEU A 17 5.64 -5.03 -14.46
C LEU A 17 6.50 -6.18 -15.01
N GLU A 18 6.15 -6.75 -16.17
CA GLU A 18 7.00 -7.71 -16.88
C GLU A 18 8.36 -7.14 -17.29
N VAL A 19 8.45 -5.82 -17.52
CA VAL A 19 9.72 -5.13 -17.78
C VAL A 19 10.44 -4.84 -16.47
N VAL A 20 9.76 -4.23 -15.49
CA VAL A 20 10.33 -3.85 -14.20
C VAL A 20 10.89 -5.05 -13.45
N LYS A 21 10.18 -6.19 -13.44
CA LYS A 21 10.65 -7.37 -12.70
C LYS A 21 12.00 -7.91 -13.18
N LYS A 22 12.43 -7.60 -14.42
CA LYS A 22 13.75 -7.99 -14.95
C LYS A 22 14.90 -7.24 -14.31
N THR A 23 14.64 -6.06 -13.71
CA THR A 23 15.65 -5.27 -13.00
C THR A 23 15.74 -5.64 -11.52
N LEU A 24 14.79 -6.45 -11.01
CA LEU A 24 14.72 -6.86 -9.62
C LEU A 24 15.44 -8.21 -9.43
N SER A 25 16.45 -8.25 -8.56
CA SER A 25 17.21 -9.47 -8.27
C SER A 25 16.74 -10.22 -7.02
N SER A 26 16.02 -9.53 -6.12
CA SER A 26 15.72 -10.01 -4.76
C SER A 26 14.24 -10.33 -4.50
N LEU A 27 13.39 -10.17 -5.53
CA LEU A 27 11.95 -10.39 -5.47
C LEU A 27 11.53 -11.19 -6.71
N VAL A 28 10.88 -12.34 -6.49
CA VAL A 28 10.36 -13.20 -7.56
C VAL A 28 8.90 -12.83 -7.81
N ILE A 29 8.60 -12.35 -9.01
CA ILE A 29 7.27 -11.88 -9.41
C ILE A 29 6.72 -12.76 -10.54
N GLN A 30 5.57 -13.40 -10.27
CA GLN A 30 4.75 -14.06 -11.29
C GLN A 30 3.61 -13.10 -11.69
N VAL A 31 3.62 -12.61 -12.92
CA VAL A 31 2.50 -11.80 -13.44
C VAL A 31 1.51 -12.74 -14.15
N ARG A 32 0.23 -12.60 -13.83
CA ARG A 32 -0.92 -13.21 -14.51
C ARG A 32 -1.82 -12.09 -15.00
N ASN A 33 -2.68 -12.36 -15.98
CA ASN A 33 -3.56 -11.35 -16.57
C ASN A 33 -2.76 -10.10 -16.96
N SER A 34 -1.64 -10.30 -17.65
CA SER A 34 -0.63 -9.30 -17.96
C SER A 34 -1.04 -8.34 -19.09
N GLY A 35 -2.15 -8.62 -19.79
CA GLY A 35 -2.60 -7.86 -20.96
C GLY A 35 -2.12 -8.44 -22.29
N LYS A 36 -1.44 -9.60 -22.26
CA LYS A 36 -1.02 -10.29 -23.48
C LYS A 36 -2.23 -10.80 -24.25
N GLU A 37 -2.09 -10.83 -25.58
CA GLU A 37 -3.11 -11.35 -26.47
C GLU A 37 -3.51 -12.78 -26.08
N GLY A 38 -4.82 -13.01 -25.91
CA GLY A 38 -5.39 -14.31 -25.56
C GLY A 38 -5.56 -14.60 -24.06
N GLU A 39 -5.13 -13.72 -23.14
CA GLU A 39 -5.33 -13.94 -21.69
C GLU A 39 -6.77 -13.63 -21.25
N GLY A 40 -7.23 -12.39 -21.41
CA GLY A 40 -8.55 -11.98 -20.95
C GLY A 40 -8.92 -10.55 -21.33
N VAL A 41 -10.07 -10.09 -20.83
CA VAL A 41 -10.57 -8.73 -21.06
C VAL A 41 -10.16 -7.82 -19.90
N LEU A 42 -9.80 -6.58 -20.22
CA LEU A 42 -9.46 -5.53 -19.25
C LEU A 42 -10.49 -5.46 -18.11
N ASN A 43 -10.03 -5.61 -16.87
CA ASN A 43 -10.83 -5.53 -15.62
C ASN A 43 -12.02 -6.51 -15.53
N HIS A 44 -12.13 -7.52 -16.39
CA HIS A 44 -13.26 -8.44 -16.40
C HIS A 44 -12.97 -9.69 -15.55
N GLY A 45 -13.54 -9.74 -14.33
CA GLY A 45 -13.31 -10.84 -13.39
C GLY A 45 -11.92 -10.84 -12.75
N VAL A 46 -11.20 -9.73 -12.90
CA VAL A 46 -9.80 -9.51 -12.49
C VAL A 46 -9.61 -8.05 -12.08
N GLY A 47 -8.51 -7.75 -11.41
CA GLY A 47 -8.08 -6.41 -11.06
C GLY A 47 -8.55 -5.93 -9.69
N ALA A 48 -7.92 -4.85 -9.21
CA ALA A 48 -8.09 -4.35 -7.85
C ALA A 48 -9.55 -4.04 -7.51
N ASP A 49 -10.26 -3.38 -8.42
CA ASP A 49 -11.67 -3.03 -8.27
C ASP A 49 -12.57 -4.28 -8.13
N PHE A 50 -12.31 -5.34 -8.90
CA PHE A 50 -13.05 -6.59 -8.82
C PHE A 50 -12.81 -7.29 -7.49
N VAL A 51 -11.53 -7.44 -7.11
CA VAL A 51 -11.12 -8.10 -5.88
C VAL A 51 -11.67 -7.39 -4.64
N GLN A 52 -11.60 -6.06 -4.61
CA GLN A 52 -12.06 -5.25 -3.48
C GLN A 52 -13.59 -5.28 -3.30
N LYS A 53 -14.35 -5.25 -4.40
CA LYS A 53 -15.82 -5.20 -4.36
C LYS A 53 -16.45 -6.57 -4.18
N GLU A 54 -16.00 -7.56 -4.96
CA GLU A 54 -16.62 -8.88 -4.97
C GLU A 54 -16.10 -9.78 -3.85
N LYS A 55 -14.85 -9.55 -3.39
CA LYS A 55 -14.19 -10.35 -2.34
C LYS A 55 -14.20 -11.85 -2.64
N ILE A 56 -14.05 -12.19 -3.92
CA ILE A 56 -13.92 -13.54 -4.45
C ILE A 56 -12.60 -13.71 -5.21
N VAL A 57 -12.25 -14.95 -5.52
CA VAL A 57 -11.00 -15.25 -6.22
C VAL A 57 -11.07 -14.72 -7.67
N PRO A 58 -10.09 -13.90 -8.12
CA PRO A 58 -10.05 -13.41 -9.50
C PRO A 58 -9.70 -14.51 -10.50
N ALA A 59 -10.03 -14.30 -11.77
CA ALA A 59 -9.72 -15.27 -12.82
C ALA A 59 -8.20 -15.51 -12.93
N GLY A 60 -7.82 -16.77 -13.10
CA GLY A 60 -6.42 -17.20 -13.12
C GLY A 60 -5.82 -17.46 -11.74
N PHE A 61 -6.59 -17.37 -10.66
CA PHE A 61 -6.19 -17.69 -9.28
C PHE A 61 -7.04 -18.83 -8.72
N GLY A 62 -6.54 -19.53 -7.71
CA GLY A 62 -7.28 -20.63 -7.09
C GLY A 62 -6.56 -21.31 -5.94
N GLN A 63 -6.93 -22.56 -5.65
CA GLN A 63 -6.43 -23.30 -4.49
C GLN A 63 -4.90 -23.53 -4.51
N ILE A 64 -4.26 -23.48 -5.69
CA ILE A 64 -2.80 -23.53 -5.83
C ILE A 64 -2.10 -22.29 -5.25
N ASP A 65 -2.83 -21.21 -5.04
CA ASP A 65 -2.32 -19.93 -4.53
C ASP A 65 -2.62 -19.71 -3.04
N VAL A 66 -3.19 -20.71 -2.36
CA VAL A 66 -3.39 -20.66 -0.90
C VAL A 66 -2.04 -20.49 -0.20
N GLY A 67 -1.99 -19.53 0.73
CA GLY A 67 -0.78 -19.18 1.48
C GLY A 67 0.22 -18.30 0.72
N LYS A 68 -0.03 -18.00 -0.57
CA LYS A 68 0.81 -17.08 -1.35
C LYS A 68 0.37 -15.63 -1.17
N ARG A 69 1.32 -14.70 -1.37
CA ARG A 69 1.01 -13.26 -1.46
C ARG A 69 0.48 -12.97 -2.86
N CYS A 70 -0.77 -12.53 -2.93
CA CYS A 70 -1.39 -12.12 -4.17
C CYS A 70 -1.72 -10.63 -4.12
N VAL A 71 -1.53 -9.94 -5.23
CA VAL A 71 -1.90 -8.54 -5.40
C VAL A 71 -2.59 -8.36 -6.75
N SER A 72 -3.62 -7.54 -6.79
CA SER A 72 -4.27 -7.11 -8.02
C SER A 72 -4.02 -5.63 -8.25
N LEU A 73 -3.57 -5.30 -9.46
CA LEU A 73 -3.51 -3.94 -9.98
C LEU A 73 -4.88 -3.59 -10.60
N ASP A 74 -5.16 -2.32 -10.87
CA ASP A 74 -6.20 -1.96 -11.82
C ASP A 74 -5.65 -1.72 -13.23
N GLY A 75 -6.53 -1.38 -14.18
CA GLY A 75 -6.24 -1.40 -15.61
C GLY A 75 -5.10 -0.46 -16.03
N ASP A 76 -4.98 0.70 -15.39
CA ASP A 76 -3.94 1.71 -15.60
C ASP A 76 -2.88 1.74 -14.49
N ALA A 77 -3.03 0.89 -13.46
CA ALA A 77 -2.07 0.67 -12.39
C ALA A 77 -1.80 1.89 -11.51
N ASP A 78 -2.85 2.64 -11.17
CA ASP A 78 -2.82 3.67 -10.12
C ASP A 78 -3.38 3.15 -8.78
N ARG A 79 -4.00 1.95 -8.78
CA ARG A 79 -4.49 1.23 -7.59
C ARG A 79 -3.92 -0.17 -7.46
N PHE A 80 -3.81 -0.60 -6.22
CA PHE A 80 -3.54 -1.99 -5.90
C PHE A 80 -4.19 -2.42 -4.59
N VAL A 81 -4.56 -3.69 -4.51
CA VAL A 81 -4.99 -4.34 -3.28
C VAL A 81 -4.35 -5.72 -3.19
N TYR A 82 -3.97 -6.11 -1.98
CA TYR A 82 -3.49 -7.46 -1.70
C TYR A 82 -4.65 -8.37 -1.31
N PHE A 83 -4.46 -9.67 -1.46
CA PHE A 83 -5.42 -10.66 -0.99
C PHE A 83 -4.75 -12.02 -0.72
N GLN A 84 -5.45 -12.85 0.04
CA GLN A 84 -5.10 -14.25 0.26
C GLN A 84 -6.25 -15.14 -0.20
N VAL A 85 -5.94 -16.17 -0.99
CA VAL A 85 -6.91 -17.23 -1.32
C VAL A 85 -7.10 -18.10 -0.09
N LEU A 86 -8.37 -18.28 0.31
CA LEU A 86 -8.71 -19.12 1.46
C LEU A 86 -8.74 -20.61 1.07
N PRO A 87 -8.26 -21.51 1.96
CA PRO A 87 -8.29 -22.94 1.71
C PRO A 87 -9.73 -23.49 1.67
N GLY A 88 -9.96 -24.50 0.84
CA GLY A 88 -11.23 -25.23 0.72
C GLY A 88 -11.99 -24.93 -0.56
N SER A 89 -13.24 -25.39 -0.67
CA SER A 89 -14.07 -25.17 -1.87
C SER A 89 -14.75 -23.79 -1.93
N SER A 90 -14.40 -22.86 -1.03
CA SER A 90 -14.97 -21.52 -1.05
C SER A 90 -14.25 -20.63 -2.07
N ASN A 91 -15.02 -20.01 -2.99
CA ASN A 91 -14.53 -18.98 -3.91
C ASN A 91 -14.27 -17.64 -3.20
N LYS A 92 -13.69 -17.65 -1.99
CA LYS A 92 -13.53 -16.47 -1.13
C LYS A 92 -12.07 -16.12 -0.94
N ILE A 93 -11.82 -14.84 -0.70
CA ILE A 93 -10.52 -14.32 -0.33
C ILE A 93 -10.57 -13.61 1.02
N GLU A 94 -9.41 -13.48 1.65
CA GLU A 94 -9.17 -12.44 2.67
C GLU A 94 -8.58 -11.22 1.96
N LEU A 95 -9.27 -10.08 2.04
CA LEU A 95 -8.89 -8.83 1.39
C LEU A 95 -7.92 -8.05 2.28
N VAL A 96 -6.88 -7.49 1.66
CA VAL A 96 -5.91 -6.58 2.28
C VAL A 96 -5.89 -5.31 1.42
N ASP A 97 -6.81 -4.40 1.72
CA ASP A 97 -7.12 -3.24 0.89
C ASP A 97 -6.25 -2.00 1.18
N GLY A 98 -6.63 -0.84 0.63
CA GLY A 98 -5.92 0.42 0.81
C GLY A 98 -5.73 0.84 2.26
N ASP A 99 -6.68 0.55 3.16
CA ASP A 99 -6.53 0.88 4.58
C ASP A 99 -5.47 0.02 5.26
N LYS A 100 -5.34 -1.24 4.83
CA LYS A 100 -4.29 -2.15 5.32
C LYS A 100 -2.92 -1.72 4.82
N ILE A 101 -2.81 -1.27 3.57
CA ILE A 101 -1.59 -0.71 2.97
C ILE A 101 -1.16 0.53 3.75
N LEU A 102 -2.08 1.48 3.93
CA LEU A 102 -1.83 2.68 4.72
C LEU A 102 -1.41 2.36 6.15
N SER A 103 -2.04 1.37 6.79
CA SER A 103 -1.68 0.97 8.16
C SER A 103 -0.28 0.36 8.27
N LEU A 104 0.16 -0.39 7.25
CA LEU A 104 1.52 -0.92 7.16
C LEU A 104 2.54 0.21 7.02
N PHE A 105 2.29 1.14 6.10
CA PHE A 105 3.17 2.29 5.86
C PHE A 105 3.25 3.19 7.09
N ALA A 106 2.12 3.49 7.72
CA ALA A 106 2.04 4.27 8.94
C ALA A 106 2.84 3.65 10.07
N LEU A 107 2.71 2.33 10.28
CA LEU A 107 3.46 1.63 11.31
C LEU A 107 4.97 1.67 11.05
N PHE A 108 5.39 1.39 9.82
CA PHE A 108 6.81 1.39 9.45
C PHE A 108 7.43 2.79 9.60
N ILE A 109 6.78 3.82 9.05
CA ILE A 109 7.26 5.20 9.13
C ILE A 109 7.31 5.66 10.58
N LYS A 110 6.27 5.40 11.38
CA LYS A 110 6.27 5.71 12.80
C LYS A 110 7.46 5.08 13.53
N GLN A 111 7.78 3.82 13.24
CA GLN A 111 8.95 3.14 13.82
C GLN A 111 10.26 3.85 13.46
N GLN A 112 10.42 4.28 12.19
CA GLN A 112 11.62 5.02 11.78
C GLN A 112 11.69 6.39 12.47
N LEU A 113 10.58 7.13 12.52
CA LEU A 113 10.51 8.43 13.21
C LEU A 113 10.80 8.30 14.71
N THR A 114 10.31 7.25 15.37
CA THR A 114 10.60 6.99 16.80
C THR A 114 12.10 6.76 17.06
N ILE A 115 12.84 6.26 16.07
CA ILE A 115 14.31 6.12 16.17
C ILE A 115 14.97 7.49 16.04
N LEU A 116 14.49 8.35 15.12
CA LEU A 116 14.99 9.73 14.94
C LEU A 116 14.71 10.63 16.17
N ASP A 117 13.48 10.62 16.67
CA ASP A 117 13.03 11.52 17.74
C ASP A 117 13.83 11.34 19.04
N LYS A 118 14.29 10.12 19.32
CA LYS A 118 15.06 9.78 20.53
C LYS A 118 16.41 10.49 20.60
N GLU A 119 17.01 10.81 19.45
CA GLU A 119 18.32 11.43 19.41
C GLU A 119 18.23 12.95 19.21
N ASP A 120 17.22 13.42 18.48
CA ASP A 120 17.21 14.80 17.97
C ASP A 120 16.13 15.72 18.57
N GLY A 121 15.11 15.18 19.25
CA GLY A 121 14.03 15.99 19.84
C GLY A 121 13.19 16.81 18.85
N HIS A 122 13.36 16.58 17.54
CA HIS A 122 12.60 17.22 16.47
C HIS A 122 11.30 16.46 16.25
N GLN A 123 10.18 17.02 16.68
CA GLN A 123 8.88 16.37 16.55
C GLN A 123 8.38 16.43 15.10
N VAL A 124 8.45 15.32 14.39
CA VAL A 124 7.93 15.18 13.02
C VAL A 124 6.42 14.95 13.05
N HIS A 125 5.65 15.76 12.34
CA HIS A 125 4.20 15.59 12.25
C HIS A 125 3.83 14.54 11.18
N LEU A 126 3.48 13.33 11.65
CA LEU A 126 2.96 12.24 10.81
C LEU A 126 1.43 12.27 10.79
N GLY A 127 0.85 12.57 9.63
CA GLY A 127 -0.60 12.58 9.41
C GLY A 127 -1.09 11.41 8.57
N ILE A 128 -2.20 10.83 8.99
CA ILE A 128 -2.88 9.76 8.25
C ILE A 128 -4.20 10.28 7.72
N VAL A 129 -4.45 10.17 6.43
CA VAL A 129 -5.65 10.71 5.77
C VAL A 129 -6.48 9.58 5.16
N GLN A 130 -7.72 9.48 5.60
CA GLN A 130 -8.69 8.47 5.16
C GLN A 130 -9.97 9.14 4.63
N THR A 131 -10.80 8.37 3.93
CA THR A 131 -12.16 8.79 3.56
C THR A 131 -13.20 8.03 4.40
N ALA A 132 -14.48 8.40 4.26
CA ALA A 132 -15.57 7.71 4.95
C ALA A 132 -15.77 6.24 4.51
N TYR A 133 -15.13 5.80 3.43
CA TYR A 133 -15.13 4.39 3.01
C TYR A 133 -14.17 3.52 3.84
N ALA A 134 -13.28 4.14 4.61
CA ALA A 134 -12.37 3.39 5.45
C ALA A 134 -13.11 2.54 6.49
N ASN A 135 -12.62 1.33 6.75
CA ASN A 135 -13.21 0.49 7.79
C ASN A 135 -12.96 1.13 9.17
N GLY A 136 -13.99 1.25 10.02
CA GLY A 136 -13.82 1.83 11.35
C GLY A 136 -12.73 1.16 12.20
N ALA A 137 -12.48 -0.14 11.98
CA ALA A 137 -11.39 -0.86 12.65
C ALA A 137 -9.99 -0.34 12.28
N SER A 138 -9.80 0.14 11.03
CA SER A 138 -8.51 0.70 10.59
C SER A 138 -8.25 2.04 11.28
N THR A 139 -9.24 2.93 11.31
CA THR A 139 -9.17 4.20 12.03
C THR A 139 -8.92 3.99 13.52
N ASP A 140 -9.63 3.05 14.16
CA ASP A 140 -9.45 2.73 15.58
C ASP A 140 -8.05 2.18 15.87
N TYR A 141 -7.53 1.32 15.00
CA TYR A 141 -6.16 0.79 15.11
C TYR A 141 -5.12 1.91 15.05
N LEU A 142 -5.22 2.79 14.05
CA LEU A 142 -4.29 3.93 13.87
C LEU A 142 -4.34 4.89 15.06
N LYS A 143 -5.53 5.22 15.56
CA LYS A 143 -5.69 6.06 16.77
C LYS A 143 -5.11 5.41 18.02
N LYS A 144 -5.23 4.09 18.18
CA LYS A 144 -4.59 3.34 19.29
C LYS A 144 -3.07 3.33 19.20
N LEU A 145 -2.52 3.44 17.99
CA LEU A 145 -1.10 3.72 17.80
C LEU A 145 -0.75 5.18 18.14
N GLY A 146 -1.69 6.04 18.55
CA GLY A 146 -1.42 7.44 18.84
C GLY A 146 -1.11 8.27 17.59
N LEU A 147 -1.56 7.82 16.41
CA LEU A 147 -1.43 8.56 15.16
C LEU A 147 -2.61 9.51 14.98
N GLU A 148 -2.35 10.68 14.40
CA GLU A 148 -3.39 11.60 13.96
C GLU A 148 -4.06 11.05 12.69
N VAL A 149 -5.39 10.93 12.72
CA VAL A 149 -6.18 10.47 11.58
C VAL A 149 -7.19 11.53 11.17
N ALA A 150 -7.02 12.09 9.97
CA ALA A 150 -7.91 13.04 9.35
C ALA A 150 -8.88 12.36 8.38
N LEU A 151 -10.13 12.82 8.35
CA LEU A 151 -11.15 12.36 7.42
C LEU A 151 -11.42 13.43 6.36
N THR A 152 -11.43 13.05 5.09
CA THR A 152 -11.73 13.94 3.97
C THR A 152 -12.87 13.39 3.09
N PRO A 153 -13.49 14.23 2.24
CA PRO A 153 -14.34 13.74 1.16
C PRO A 153 -13.57 12.80 0.22
N THR A 154 -14.31 11.89 -0.42
CA THR A 154 -13.75 10.96 -1.42
C THR A 154 -13.12 11.69 -2.60
N GLY A 155 -12.02 11.15 -3.11
CA GLY A 155 -11.28 11.66 -4.26
C GLY A 155 -9.92 12.21 -3.87
N VAL A 156 -8.88 11.71 -4.55
CA VAL A 156 -7.46 12.00 -4.30
C VAL A 156 -7.13 13.48 -4.15
N LYS A 157 -7.85 14.39 -4.81
CA LYS A 157 -7.68 15.84 -4.63
C LYS A 157 -7.74 16.25 -3.16
N TYR A 158 -8.77 15.80 -2.43
CA TYR A 158 -8.98 16.19 -1.04
C TYR A 158 -8.00 15.49 -0.10
N LEU A 159 -7.71 14.21 -0.36
CA LEU A 159 -6.74 13.45 0.43
C LEU A 159 -5.34 14.06 0.30
N HIS A 160 -4.93 14.38 -0.94
CA HIS A 160 -3.62 14.93 -1.25
C HIS A 160 -3.44 16.32 -0.64
N GLU A 161 -4.44 17.21 -0.76
CA GLU A 161 -4.42 18.54 -0.13
C GLU A 161 -4.25 18.44 1.39
N LYS A 162 -5.01 17.54 2.05
CA LYS A 162 -4.90 17.34 3.49
C LYS A 162 -3.56 16.72 3.91
N ALA A 163 -3.02 15.81 3.10
CA ALA A 163 -1.74 15.16 3.38
C ALA A 163 -0.54 16.13 3.33
N HIS A 164 -0.62 17.23 2.55
CA HIS A 164 0.41 18.28 2.52
C HIS A 164 0.50 19.13 3.78
N GLU A 165 -0.49 19.06 4.69
CA GLU A 165 -0.45 19.79 5.96
C GLU A 165 0.54 19.18 6.97
N TYR A 166 1.10 18.01 6.67
CA TYR A 166 1.98 17.24 7.55
C TYR A 166 3.42 17.20 7.03
N ASP A 167 4.38 16.90 7.92
CA ASP A 167 5.76 16.63 7.50
C ASP A 167 5.86 15.33 6.72
N VAL A 168 5.08 14.33 7.16
CA VAL A 168 4.82 13.10 6.42
C VAL A 168 3.32 12.86 6.39
N GLY A 169 2.72 12.92 5.21
CA GLY A 169 1.30 12.66 4.99
C GLY A 169 1.09 11.34 4.28
N ILE A 170 0.39 10.39 4.88
CA ILE A 170 0.04 9.11 4.25
C ILE A 170 -1.44 9.10 3.96
N TYR A 171 -1.81 8.88 2.70
CA TYR A 171 -3.22 8.79 2.32
C TYR A 171 -3.50 7.63 1.39
N PHE A 172 -4.58 6.91 1.67
CA PHE A 172 -5.12 5.86 0.81
C PHE A 172 -6.65 5.87 0.92
N GLU A 173 -7.29 5.59 -0.22
CA GLU A 173 -8.68 5.15 -0.26
C GLU A 173 -8.75 3.62 -0.16
N ALA A 174 -9.84 3.08 0.39
CA ALA A 174 -10.03 1.63 0.53
C ALA A 174 -10.02 0.87 -0.82
N ASN A 175 -10.12 1.56 -1.96
CA ASN A 175 -9.98 0.97 -3.31
C ASN A 175 -8.52 0.69 -3.71
N GLY A 176 -7.54 1.10 -2.91
CA GLY A 176 -6.11 0.93 -3.19
C GLY A 176 -5.41 2.15 -3.79
N HIS A 177 -6.10 3.27 -3.98
CA HIS A 177 -5.49 4.51 -4.49
C HIS A 177 -4.85 5.29 -3.35
N GLY A 178 -3.55 5.52 -3.41
CA GLY A 178 -2.88 6.32 -2.39
C GLY A 178 -1.38 6.46 -2.57
N THR A 179 -0.77 7.28 -1.73
CA THR A 179 0.69 7.46 -1.67
C THR A 179 1.12 8.06 -0.32
N ILE A 180 2.42 8.35 -0.19
CA ILE A 180 3.04 9.03 0.95
C ILE A 180 3.68 10.31 0.43
N LEU A 181 3.44 11.43 1.12
CA LEU A 181 4.02 12.74 0.86
C LEU A 181 5.02 13.09 1.95
N PHE A 182 6.11 13.75 1.55
CA PHE A 182 7.11 14.32 2.46
C PHE A 182 7.22 15.82 2.22
N SER A 183 7.16 16.61 3.30
CA SER A 183 7.33 18.06 3.21
C SER A 183 8.77 18.42 2.82
N ALA A 184 8.93 19.55 2.13
CA ALA A 184 10.26 20.02 1.73
C ALA A 184 11.18 20.29 2.94
N SER A 185 10.60 20.79 4.04
CA SER A 185 11.33 21.01 5.30
C SER A 185 11.84 19.70 5.88
N PHE A 186 11.00 18.66 5.93
CA PHE A 186 11.40 17.37 6.47
C PHE A 186 12.42 16.65 5.59
N LEU A 187 12.35 16.81 4.27
CA LEU A 187 13.38 16.27 3.38
C LEU A 187 14.73 16.97 3.56
N SER A 188 14.74 18.30 3.66
CA SER A 188 15.97 19.05 3.93
C SER A 188 16.59 18.64 5.26
N TYR A 189 15.76 18.34 6.26
CA TYR A 189 16.18 17.77 7.54
C TYR A 189 16.86 16.40 7.35
N LEU A 190 16.20 15.44 6.69
CA LEU A 190 16.74 14.10 6.46
C LEU A 190 18.06 14.13 5.67
N GLU A 191 18.18 14.99 4.65
CA GLU A 191 19.40 15.15 3.86
C GLU A 191 20.57 15.70 4.68
N THR A 192 20.29 16.65 5.57
CA THR A 192 21.29 17.21 6.49
C THR A 192 21.80 16.14 7.43
N ARG A 193 20.88 15.40 8.06
CA ARG A 193 21.24 14.28 8.96
C ARG A 193 22.01 13.18 8.25
N ASN A 194 21.63 12.83 7.02
CA ASN A 194 22.35 11.82 6.26
C ASN A 194 23.82 12.23 5.99
N LYS A 195 24.11 13.53 5.83
CA LYS A 195 25.49 14.03 5.66
C LYS A 195 26.28 14.01 6.98
N GLU A 196 25.66 14.45 8.06
CA GLU A 196 26.28 14.48 9.40
C GLU A 196 26.65 13.07 9.89
N LEU A 197 25.74 12.11 9.73
CA LEU A 197 25.91 10.72 10.18
C LEU A 197 26.92 9.91 9.34
N VAL A 198 27.34 10.40 8.17
CA VAL A 198 28.47 9.80 7.44
C VAL A 198 29.80 10.11 8.14
N SER A 199 29.84 11.18 8.95
CA SER A 199 31.06 11.66 9.62
C SER A 199 31.11 11.28 11.12
N ALA A 200 30.04 10.73 11.69
CA ALA A 200 29.95 10.37 13.11
C ALA A 200 30.04 8.84 13.35
N PRO A 201 30.77 8.37 14.38
CA PRO A 201 30.89 6.95 14.72
C PRO A 201 29.73 6.37 15.57
N GLU A 202 28.75 7.17 16.01
CA GLU A 202 27.65 6.73 16.87
C GLU A 202 26.32 6.56 16.10
N GLY A 203 25.51 5.57 16.49
CA GLY A 203 24.11 5.43 16.07
C GLY A 203 23.84 4.72 14.74
N LEU A 204 24.35 3.50 14.53
CA LEU A 204 24.09 2.73 13.27
C LEU A 204 22.59 2.64 12.93
N GLU A 205 21.74 2.38 13.93
CA GLU A 205 20.30 2.26 13.70
C GLU A 205 19.65 3.62 13.39
N HIS A 206 20.13 4.70 14.00
CA HIS A 206 19.72 6.06 13.66
C HIS A 206 20.08 6.39 12.20
N GLN A 207 21.32 6.14 11.79
CA GLN A 207 21.76 6.31 10.40
C GLN A 207 20.92 5.46 9.43
N LEU A 208 20.62 4.22 9.78
CA LEU A 208 19.79 3.36 8.93
C LEU A 208 18.35 3.85 8.85
N SER A 209 17.77 4.41 9.93
CA SER A 209 16.42 4.97 9.89
C SER A 209 16.31 6.17 8.95
N VAL A 210 17.28 7.09 8.95
CA VAL A 210 17.37 8.19 7.97
C VAL A 210 17.45 7.66 6.55
N LYS A 211 18.36 6.70 6.30
CA LYS A 211 18.53 6.09 4.96
C LYS A 211 17.27 5.38 4.49
N ARG A 212 16.56 4.69 5.38
CA ARG A 212 15.29 4.02 5.06
C ARG A 212 14.22 5.03 4.69
N LEU A 213 14.06 6.13 5.43
CA LEU A 213 13.10 7.19 5.10
C LEU A 213 13.40 7.87 3.76
N LEU A 214 14.67 8.16 3.49
CA LEU A 214 15.10 8.65 2.17
C LEU A 214 14.83 7.61 1.07
N ALA A 215 15.07 6.33 1.31
CA ALA A 215 14.74 5.27 0.35
C ALA A 215 13.23 5.15 0.10
N VAL A 216 12.39 5.35 1.13
CA VAL A 216 10.93 5.43 0.94
C VAL A 216 10.57 6.59 0.03
N ARG A 217 11.14 7.78 0.27
CA ARG A 217 10.95 8.97 -0.57
C ARG A 217 11.31 8.72 -2.04
N GLU A 218 12.40 8.01 -2.31
CA GLU A 218 12.84 7.69 -3.67
C GLU A 218 11.99 6.60 -4.33
N LEU A 219 11.44 5.68 -3.54
CA LEU A 219 10.64 4.57 -4.06
C LEU A 219 9.18 4.97 -4.31
N ILE A 220 8.60 5.80 -3.44
CA ILE A 220 7.17 6.16 -3.48
C ILE A 220 6.90 7.33 -4.44
N ASN A 221 5.96 7.15 -5.37
CA ASN A 221 5.56 8.22 -6.29
C ASN A 221 4.73 9.29 -5.56
N GLN A 222 5.28 10.49 -5.40
CA GLN A 222 4.61 11.59 -4.68
C GLN A 222 3.70 12.46 -5.54
N ALA A 223 3.68 12.26 -6.85
CA ALA A 223 2.80 13.03 -7.73
C ALA A 223 1.37 12.47 -7.73
N VAL A 224 1.24 11.14 -7.72
CA VAL A 224 -0.04 10.42 -7.80
C VAL A 224 0.15 9.01 -7.25
N GLY A 225 -0.94 8.33 -6.91
CA GLY A 225 -0.89 6.90 -6.61
C GLY A 225 -0.32 6.11 -7.78
N ASP A 226 0.60 5.20 -7.46
CA ASP A 226 1.34 4.38 -8.41
C ASP A 226 1.41 2.98 -7.83
N ALA A 227 0.70 2.05 -8.46
CA ALA A 227 0.53 0.71 -7.95
C ALA A 227 1.85 -0.07 -7.94
N LEU A 228 2.74 0.15 -8.92
CA LEU A 228 4.00 -0.58 -9.00
C LEU A 228 4.96 -0.10 -7.90
N SER A 229 5.04 1.22 -7.72
CA SER A 229 5.78 1.87 -6.63
C SER A 229 5.28 1.40 -5.26
N GLY A 230 3.96 1.42 -5.05
CA GLY A 230 3.33 0.98 -3.80
C GLY A 230 3.56 -0.50 -3.50
N VAL A 231 3.45 -1.38 -4.49
CA VAL A 231 3.73 -2.83 -4.35
C VAL A 231 5.18 -3.07 -3.94
N LEU A 232 6.14 -2.39 -4.58
CA LEU A 232 7.55 -2.52 -4.20
C LEU A 232 7.79 -2.06 -2.76
N LEU A 233 7.14 -0.97 -2.33
CA LEU A 233 7.27 -0.48 -0.96
C LEU A 233 6.67 -1.48 0.04
N VAL A 234 5.51 -2.08 -0.24
CA VAL A 234 4.92 -3.14 0.59
C VAL A 234 5.90 -4.31 0.74
N GLU A 235 6.43 -4.84 -0.36
CA GLU A 235 7.33 -6.00 -0.29
C GLU A 235 8.64 -5.68 0.45
N VAL A 236 9.19 -4.47 0.30
CA VAL A 236 10.36 -4.02 1.07
C VAL A 236 10.05 -3.96 2.57
N ILE A 237 8.91 -3.41 2.96
CA ILE A 237 8.52 -3.30 4.37
C ILE A 237 8.26 -4.68 4.97
N LEU A 238 7.49 -5.55 4.29
CA LEU A 238 7.24 -6.92 4.77
C LEU A 238 8.55 -7.68 4.96
N ARG A 239 9.49 -7.55 4.03
CA ARG A 239 10.83 -8.16 4.14
C ARG A 239 11.62 -7.58 5.32
N HIS A 240 11.61 -6.27 5.50
CA HIS A 240 12.28 -5.60 6.62
C HIS A 240 11.73 -6.06 7.97
N MET A 241 10.41 -6.17 8.09
CA MET A 241 9.74 -6.59 9.32
C MET A 241 9.75 -8.11 9.54
N GLY A 242 10.12 -8.89 8.52
CA GLY A 242 10.01 -10.35 8.54
C GLY A 242 8.55 -10.83 8.63
N TRP A 243 7.61 -10.08 8.03
CA TRP A 243 6.18 -10.35 8.15
C TRP A 243 5.64 -11.14 6.97
N SER A 244 4.78 -12.11 7.28
CA SER A 244 3.89 -12.71 6.29
C SER A 244 2.70 -11.79 6.01
N ILE A 245 2.01 -12.02 4.88
CA ILE A 245 0.75 -11.33 4.57
C ILE A 245 -0.31 -11.58 5.66
N GLN A 246 -0.33 -12.78 6.26
CA GLN A 246 -1.26 -13.09 7.35
C GLN A 246 -0.95 -12.27 8.61
N ARG A 247 0.33 -12.09 8.96
CA ARG A 247 0.69 -11.23 10.09
C ARG A 247 0.27 -9.77 9.83
N TRP A 248 0.41 -9.32 8.58
CA TRP A 248 -0.04 -7.99 8.17
C TRP A 248 -1.56 -7.85 8.19
N SER A 249 -2.31 -8.84 7.68
CA SER A 249 -3.78 -8.80 7.70
C SER A 249 -4.31 -8.74 9.14
N GLU A 250 -3.64 -9.41 10.08
CA GLU A 250 -3.95 -9.46 11.51
C GLU A 250 -3.62 -8.19 12.30
N LEU A 251 -3.09 -7.12 11.69
CA LEU A 251 -2.90 -5.82 12.38
C LEU A 251 -4.17 -5.34 13.09
N TYR A 252 -5.32 -5.58 12.45
CA TYR A 252 -6.66 -5.39 13.01
C TYR A 252 -7.65 -6.28 12.26
N ARG A 253 -8.86 -6.48 12.81
CA ARG A 253 -9.93 -7.19 12.11
C ARG A 253 -10.98 -6.19 11.66
N ASP A 254 -11.29 -6.20 10.38
CA ASP A 254 -12.31 -5.35 9.81
C ASP A 254 -13.66 -5.60 10.47
N LEU A 255 -14.39 -4.52 10.71
CA LEU A 255 -15.82 -4.61 11.01
C LEU A 255 -16.56 -5.10 9.77
N PRO A 256 -17.59 -5.96 9.91
CA PRO A 256 -18.41 -6.36 8.78
C PRO A 256 -18.99 -5.14 8.05
N SER A 257 -18.70 -5.02 6.76
CA SER A 257 -19.13 -3.89 5.92
C SER A 257 -19.61 -4.36 4.56
N ARG A 258 -20.48 -3.55 3.92
CA ARG A 258 -21.00 -3.82 2.58
C ARG A 258 -21.25 -2.51 1.84
N GLN A 259 -20.77 -2.42 0.60
CA GLN A 259 -21.03 -1.32 -0.32
C GLN A 259 -21.97 -1.80 -1.43
N LEU A 260 -23.02 -1.03 -1.72
CA LEU A 260 -23.98 -1.33 -2.77
C LEU A 260 -24.16 -0.12 -3.68
N LYS A 261 -24.20 -0.35 -4.99
CA LYS A 261 -24.55 0.67 -5.97
C LYS A 261 -26.06 0.62 -6.20
N VAL A 262 -26.74 1.73 -5.95
CA VAL A 262 -28.19 1.86 -6.22
C VAL A 262 -28.37 2.56 -7.56
N CYS A 263 -28.87 1.85 -8.56
CA CYS A 263 -29.25 2.45 -9.84
C CYS A 263 -30.64 3.08 -9.70
N LYS A 264 -30.76 4.39 -9.96
CA LYS A 264 -32.08 5.00 -10.18
C LYS A 264 -32.57 4.60 -11.57
N LEU A 265 -33.55 3.70 -11.60
CA LEU A 265 -34.39 3.54 -12.79
C LEU A 265 -35.32 4.76 -12.85
N PHE A 266 -35.08 5.65 -13.81
CA PHE A 266 -36.08 6.63 -14.18
C PHE A 266 -37.21 5.88 -14.88
N ILE A 267 -38.32 5.69 -14.17
CA ILE A 267 -39.58 5.27 -14.77
C ILE A 267 -40.19 6.56 -15.35
N PRO A 268 -40.41 6.62 -16.68
CA PRO A 268 -40.95 7.81 -17.34
C PRO A 268 -42.37 8.16 -16.87
#